data_AF-A0A3D2W1Q2-F1
#
_entry.id   AF-A0A3D2W1Q2-F1
#
_cell.length_a   1.000
_cell.length_b   1.000
_cell.length_c   1.000
_cell.angle_alpha   90.00
_cell.angle_beta   90.00
_cell.angle_gamma   90.00
#
_symmetry.space_group_name_H-M   'P 1'
#
loop_
_entity.id
_entity.type
_entity.pdbx_description
1 polymer ?
#
loop_
_entity_poly.entity_id
_entity_poly.type
_entity_poly.pdbx_seq_one_letter_code
_entity_poly.pdbx_strand_id
1 'polypeptide(L)'
;MSGIIAYATPRAIAEKGKPMKHHRRALLGAGAAAGAAALLPGCATPQRGAPMQFDPMPPLPTTPTPGKPGDFDFLTGEWRIHQRSIANGEWLEYEGEATVHAILAGICSVEELRIPARNFSGMGLRLLDVENRVWSDHWVNARSGVVTTPGQTGSFESGAGIFVTDDVDNGQPVKYAGVWDNITPTSCRWRQASSRDGGQTWDQNWIMEWRRA
;
A
#
# COMPACT_ATOMS: atom_id res chain seq x y z
N MET A 1 4.06 16.71 3.81
CA MET A 1 4.24 15.72 2.73
C MET A 1 3.76 14.43 3.34
N SER A 2 2.64 13.91 2.87
CA SER A 2 1.94 12.78 3.51
C SER A 2 2.31 11.52 2.75
N GLY A 3 2.70 10.49 3.49
CA GLY A 3 3.18 9.22 3.01
C GLY A 3 2.27 8.53 2.01
N ILE A 4 2.92 7.65 1.25
CA ILE A 4 2.34 6.75 0.26
C ILE A 4 1.33 5.86 0.98
N ILE A 5 0.09 6.34 1.07
CA ILE A 5 -1.03 5.52 1.48
C ILE A 5 -2.03 5.53 0.35
N ALA A 6 -2.26 4.36 -0.22
CA ALA A 6 -3.37 4.12 -1.12
C ALA A 6 -4.69 4.14 -0.33
N TYR A 7 -5.07 5.30 0.22
CA TYR A 7 -6.43 5.51 0.68
C TYR A 7 -7.32 5.75 -0.54
N ALA A 8 -7.97 4.70 -1.03
CA ALA A 8 -9.19 4.86 -1.79
C ALA A 8 -10.33 5.17 -0.80
N THR A 9 -10.57 6.46 -0.51
CA THR A 9 -11.83 6.89 0.10
C THR A 9 -12.86 7.14 -1.01
N PRO A 10 -14.05 6.52 -0.98
CA PRO A 10 -15.13 6.90 -1.88
C PRO A 10 -15.80 8.16 -1.31
N ARG A 11 -15.69 9.29 -2.02
CA ARG A 11 -16.55 10.46 -1.76
C ARG A 11 -17.63 10.53 -2.83
N ALA A 12 -18.87 10.67 -2.36
CA ALA A 12 -20.08 10.74 -3.16
C ALA A 12 -20.07 11.88 -4.18
N ILE A 13 -20.78 11.64 -5.30
CA ILE A 13 -20.95 12.52 -6.45
C ILE A 13 -21.65 13.84 -6.05
N ALA A 14 -21.16 14.97 -6.55
CA ALA A 14 -21.92 16.22 -6.64
C ALA A 14 -21.57 16.96 -7.95
N GLU A 15 -22.61 17.52 -8.57
CA GLU A 15 -22.65 18.14 -9.90
C GLU A 15 -21.87 19.46 -10.06
N LYS A 16 -21.75 19.89 -11.33
CA LYS A 16 -21.00 21.04 -11.88
C LYS A 16 -21.32 22.42 -11.27
N GLY A 17 -20.28 23.27 -11.09
CA GLY A 17 -20.41 24.74 -11.21
C GLY A 17 -19.42 25.63 -10.42
N LYS A 18 -18.37 26.15 -11.10
CA LYS A 18 -17.49 27.34 -10.84
C LYS A 18 -16.85 27.61 -9.43
N PRO A 19 -15.75 28.40 -9.36
CA PRO A 19 -14.71 28.25 -8.33
C PRO A 19 -14.90 29.23 -7.16
N MET A 20 -14.57 28.80 -5.94
CA MET A 20 -14.49 29.69 -4.77
C MET A 20 -13.23 29.43 -3.95
N LYS A 21 -12.53 30.53 -3.66
CA LYS A 21 -11.32 30.65 -2.86
C LYS A 21 -11.59 30.14 -1.42
N HIS A 22 -10.71 29.29 -0.88
CA HIS A 22 -10.81 28.91 0.53
C HIS A 22 -9.89 29.79 1.39
N HIS A 23 -10.52 30.78 2.04
CA HIS A 23 -10.04 31.37 3.27
C HIS A 23 -10.15 30.36 4.42
N ARG A 24 -9.14 30.36 5.30
CA ARG A 24 -9.13 29.66 6.59
C ARG A 24 -10.19 30.25 7.54
N ARG A 25 -10.99 29.41 8.19
CA ARG A 25 -11.09 29.32 9.67
C ARG A 25 -12.16 28.31 10.12
N ALA A 26 -11.87 27.74 11.29
CA ALA A 26 -12.56 26.69 12.02
C ALA A 26 -13.92 27.08 12.59
N LEU A 27 -14.75 26.08 12.93
CA LEU A 27 -15.78 26.18 13.95
C LEU A 27 -15.87 24.87 14.78
N LEU A 28 -15.77 25.06 16.09
CA LEU A 28 -16.09 24.15 17.19
C LEU A 28 -17.60 24.21 17.53
N GLY A 29 -18.10 23.18 18.24
CA GLY A 29 -19.33 23.23 19.07
C GLY A 29 -19.91 21.83 19.31
N ALA A 30 -19.77 21.23 20.50
CA ALA A 30 -20.70 21.22 21.65
C ALA A 30 -21.96 20.33 21.40
N GLY A 31 -22.51 19.48 22.26
CA GLY A 31 -22.34 19.07 23.67
C GLY A 31 -23.64 18.36 24.14
N ALA A 32 -23.53 17.48 25.14
CA ALA A 32 -24.54 17.01 26.14
C ALA A 32 -25.60 15.89 25.86
N ALA A 33 -25.44 14.81 26.66
CA ALA A 33 -26.39 14.15 27.59
C ALA A 33 -27.51 13.14 27.18
N ALA A 34 -27.33 11.91 27.73
CA ALA A 34 -28.26 10.99 28.42
C ALA A 34 -29.40 10.23 27.67
N GLY A 35 -29.37 8.90 27.79
CA GLY A 35 -30.50 8.00 27.56
C GLY A 35 -30.16 6.56 27.93
N ALA A 36 -30.76 6.04 29.01
CA ALA A 36 -30.60 4.66 29.48
C ALA A 36 -31.19 3.65 28.48
N ALA A 37 -30.37 2.71 28.00
CA ALA A 37 -30.84 1.62 27.15
C ALA A 37 -31.31 0.45 28.01
N ALA A 38 -32.62 0.18 27.96
CA ALA A 38 -33.23 -1.02 28.49
C ALA A 38 -32.68 -2.27 27.77
N LEU A 39 -32.42 -3.31 28.57
CA LEU A 39 -31.90 -4.61 28.15
C LEU A 39 -32.89 -5.31 27.21
N LEU A 40 -32.51 -5.49 25.94
CA LEU A 40 -33.10 -6.50 25.07
C LEU A 40 -32.23 -7.77 25.16
N PRO A 41 -32.79 -8.96 25.44
CA PRO A 41 -32.04 -10.20 25.41
C PRO A 41 -31.87 -10.65 23.96
N GLY A 42 -30.62 -10.95 23.57
CA GLY A 42 -30.33 -11.76 22.38
C GLY A 42 -29.80 -11.02 21.15
N CYS A 43 -28.91 -10.05 21.31
CA CYS A 43 -27.95 -9.78 20.24
C CYS A 43 -26.78 -10.74 20.45
N ALA A 44 -26.71 -11.80 19.62
CA ALA A 44 -25.46 -12.53 19.46
C ALA A 44 -24.38 -11.50 19.15
N THR A 45 -23.40 -11.37 20.04
CA THR A 45 -22.20 -10.57 19.77
C THR A 45 -21.64 -11.07 18.44
N PRO A 46 -21.38 -10.19 17.45
CA PRO A 46 -20.65 -10.61 16.26
C PRO A 46 -19.34 -11.19 16.78
N GLN A 47 -19.20 -12.50 16.61
CA GLN A 47 -18.02 -13.23 17.01
C GLN A 47 -16.93 -12.69 16.10
N ARG A 48 -16.16 -11.73 16.62
CA ARG A 48 -15.01 -11.14 15.94
C ARG A 48 -14.14 -12.34 15.56
N GLY A 49 -14.11 -12.67 14.26
CA GLY A 49 -13.31 -13.78 13.76
C GLY A 49 -11.90 -13.67 14.32
N ALA A 50 -11.24 -14.82 14.54
CA ALA A 50 -9.85 -14.81 14.97
C ALA A 50 -9.06 -13.80 14.12
N PRO A 51 -8.23 -12.94 14.73
CA PRO A 51 -7.50 -11.93 13.99
C PRO A 51 -6.70 -12.62 12.88
N MET A 52 -6.87 -12.16 11.64
CA MET A 52 -6.07 -12.68 10.53
C MET A 52 -4.60 -12.43 10.86
N GLN A 53 -3.83 -13.51 10.95
CA GLN A 53 -2.42 -13.48 11.25
C GLN A 53 -1.64 -13.70 9.96
N PHE A 54 -0.80 -12.73 9.61
CA PHE A 54 0.11 -12.81 8.47
C PHE A 54 1.52 -13.12 8.96
N ASP A 55 2.35 -13.65 8.07
CA ASP A 55 3.78 -13.83 8.34
C ASP A 55 4.39 -12.50 8.82
N PRO A 56 5.37 -12.52 9.74
CA PRO A 56 6.06 -11.30 10.14
C PRO A 56 6.69 -10.60 8.93
N MET A 57 6.88 -9.28 9.04
CA MET A 57 7.71 -8.56 8.07
C MET A 57 9.16 -9.05 8.20
N PRO A 58 9.89 -9.24 7.09
CA PRO A 58 11.31 -9.55 7.15
C PRO A 58 12.07 -8.41 7.86
N PRO A 59 13.18 -8.72 8.55
CA PRO A 59 14.00 -7.69 9.16
C PRO A 59 14.57 -6.76 8.10
N LEU A 60 14.72 -5.47 8.43
CA LEU A 60 15.36 -4.52 7.54
C LEU A 60 16.86 -4.88 7.35
N PRO A 61 17.40 -4.80 6.13
CA PRO A 61 18.81 -5.06 5.91
C PRO A 61 19.67 -3.99 6.59
N THR A 62 20.68 -4.42 7.36
CA THR A 62 21.69 -3.50 7.92
C THR A 62 22.60 -2.93 6.83
N THR A 63 22.84 -3.70 5.78
CA THR A 63 23.60 -3.29 4.59
C THR A 63 22.83 -3.79 3.36
N PRO A 64 22.16 -2.91 2.62
CA PRO A 64 21.40 -3.29 1.44
C PRO A 64 22.28 -3.96 0.38
N THR A 65 21.80 -5.08 -0.16
CA THR A 65 22.39 -5.73 -1.33
C THR A 65 22.30 -4.78 -2.54
N PRO A 66 23.41 -4.46 -3.22
CA PRO A 66 23.38 -3.57 -4.37
C PRO A 66 22.49 -4.12 -5.50
N GLY A 67 21.53 -3.31 -5.95
CA GLY A 67 20.62 -3.65 -7.03
C GLY A 67 21.33 -3.93 -8.35
N LYS A 68 20.65 -4.66 -9.22
CA LYS A 68 21.09 -4.96 -10.59
C LYS A 68 19.90 -4.95 -11.55
N PRO A 69 20.12 -4.70 -12.85
CA PRO A 69 19.07 -4.86 -13.84
C PRO A 69 18.46 -6.27 -13.78
N GLY A 70 17.14 -6.34 -13.89
CA GLY A 70 16.39 -7.59 -13.91
C GLY A 70 15.96 -8.13 -12.55
N ASP A 71 16.28 -7.45 -11.43
CA ASP A 71 15.79 -7.88 -10.10
C ASP A 71 14.26 -7.96 -10.01
N PHE A 72 13.54 -7.13 -10.79
CA PHE A 72 12.07 -7.15 -10.89
C PHE A 72 11.52 -8.01 -12.04
N ASP A 73 12.35 -8.73 -12.81
CA ASP A 73 11.88 -9.48 -14.00
C ASP A 73 10.86 -10.56 -13.65
N PHE A 74 10.89 -11.09 -12.42
CA PHE A 74 9.89 -12.04 -11.93
C PHE A 74 8.46 -11.48 -12.03
N LEU A 75 8.29 -10.16 -11.98
CA LEU A 75 6.99 -9.51 -11.98
C LEU A 75 6.46 -9.27 -13.40
N THR A 76 7.30 -9.31 -14.44
CA THR A 76 6.88 -9.04 -15.83
C THR A 76 5.82 -10.03 -16.31
N GLY A 77 4.71 -9.53 -16.87
CA GLY A 77 3.61 -10.34 -17.42
C GLY A 77 2.23 -9.92 -16.91
N GLU A 78 1.25 -10.79 -17.13
CA GLU A 78 -0.15 -10.61 -16.71
C GLU A 78 -0.46 -11.41 -15.44
N TRP A 79 -1.28 -10.83 -14.56
CA TRP A 79 -1.54 -11.36 -13.22
C TRP A 79 -3.00 -11.24 -12.78
N ARG A 80 -3.45 -12.25 -12.04
CA ARG A 80 -4.61 -12.19 -11.14
C ARG A 80 -4.12 -11.98 -9.72
N ILE A 81 -4.85 -11.15 -8.96
CA ILE A 81 -4.41 -10.73 -7.63
C ILE A 81 -5.58 -10.84 -6.65
N HIS A 82 -5.39 -11.65 -5.62
CA HIS A 82 -6.30 -11.66 -4.49
C HIS A 82 -5.80 -10.67 -3.43
N GLN A 83 -6.62 -9.66 -3.12
CA GLN A 83 -6.26 -8.52 -2.29
C GLN A 83 -6.91 -8.63 -0.92
N ARG A 84 -6.16 -8.30 0.14
CA ARG A 84 -6.68 -8.07 1.49
C ARG A 84 -6.16 -6.74 2.00
N SER A 85 -7.01 -5.81 2.39
CA SER A 85 -6.58 -4.51 2.95
C SER A 85 -7.46 -4.05 4.10
N ILE A 86 -6.89 -3.33 5.06
CA ILE A 86 -7.66 -2.73 6.15
C ILE A 86 -8.35 -1.45 5.69
N ALA A 87 -9.65 -1.37 5.93
CA ALA A 87 -10.43 -0.14 5.86
C ALA A 87 -11.31 -0.03 7.11
N ASN A 88 -11.27 1.12 7.81
CA ASN A 88 -12.03 1.36 9.04
C ASN A 88 -11.82 0.30 10.14
N GLY A 89 -10.62 -0.28 10.22
CA GLY A 89 -10.27 -1.30 11.21
C GLY A 89 -10.73 -2.72 10.86
N GLU A 90 -11.35 -2.91 9.70
CA GLU A 90 -11.78 -4.22 9.20
C GLU A 90 -11.01 -4.60 7.95
N TRP A 91 -10.73 -5.89 7.80
CA TRP A 91 -10.15 -6.42 6.58
C TRP A 91 -11.21 -6.56 5.50
N LEU A 92 -10.91 -6.03 4.33
CA LEU A 92 -11.68 -6.20 3.12
C LEU A 92 -10.91 -7.10 2.15
N GLU A 93 -11.63 -8.03 1.52
CA GLU A 93 -11.09 -8.88 0.48
C GLU A 93 -11.72 -8.54 -0.87
N TYR A 94 -10.91 -8.54 -1.94
CA TYR A 94 -11.37 -8.26 -3.30
C TYR A 94 -10.37 -8.77 -4.34
N GLU A 95 -10.83 -8.90 -5.58
CA GLU A 95 -9.99 -9.31 -6.70
C GLU A 95 -9.44 -8.11 -7.46
N GLY A 96 -8.22 -8.25 -7.96
CA GLY A 96 -7.55 -7.32 -8.85
C GLY A 96 -6.78 -8.05 -9.93
N GLU A 97 -6.16 -7.27 -10.79
CA GLU A 97 -5.31 -7.76 -11.87
C GLU A 97 -4.21 -6.74 -12.15
N ALA A 98 -3.10 -7.20 -12.72
CA ALA A 98 -2.03 -6.31 -13.12
C ALA A 98 -1.35 -6.78 -14.39
N THR A 99 -0.82 -5.79 -15.12
CA THR A 99 0.06 -5.99 -16.25
C THR A 99 1.38 -5.31 -15.94
N VAL A 100 2.49 -6.01 -16.11
CA VAL A 100 3.81 -5.50 -15.77
C VAL A 100 4.78 -5.68 -16.92
N HIS A 101 5.53 -4.62 -17.22
CA HIS A 101 6.55 -4.60 -18.25
C HIS A 101 7.92 -4.26 -17.66
N ALA A 102 8.91 -5.12 -17.88
CA ALA A 102 10.31 -4.73 -17.79
C ALA A 102 10.71 -3.97 -19.07
N ILE A 103 11.31 -2.80 -18.90
CA ILE A 103 11.82 -1.96 -19.99
C ILE A 103 13.26 -1.55 -19.69
N LEU A 104 13.95 -1.03 -20.71
CA LEU A 104 15.35 -0.59 -20.60
C LEU A 104 16.28 -1.71 -20.10
N ALA A 105 16.14 -2.91 -20.66
CA ALA A 105 16.94 -4.09 -20.30
C ALA A 105 16.94 -4.41 -18.79
N GLY A 106 15.78 -4.28 -18.15
CA GLY A 106 15.59 -4.64 -16.73
C GLY A 106 15.95 -3.53 -15.74
N ILE A 107 16.24 -2.31 -16.20
CA ILE A 107 16.49 -1.13 -15.34
C ILE A 107 15.18 -0.52 -14.81
N CYS A 108 14.06 -0.78 -15.49
CA CYS A 108 12.75 -0.23 -15.13
C CYS A 108 11.67 -1.30 -15.20
N SER A 109 10.82 -1.35 -14.16
CA SER A 109 9.60 -2.17 -14.13
C SER A 109 8.40 -1.26 -13.98
N VAL A 110 7.48 -1.33 -14.93
CA VAL A 110 6.23 -0.56 -14.94
C VAL A 110 5.06 -1.50 -14.77
N GLU A 111 4.28 -1.31 -13.71
CA GLU A 111 3.09 -2.07 -13.37
C GLU A 111 1.85 -1.19 -13.56
N GLU A 112 0.83 -1.65 -14.27
CA GLU A 112 -0.53 -1.12 -14.12
C GLU A 112 -1.34 -2.09 -13.25
N LEU A 113 -1.79 -1.63 -12.07
CA LEU A 113 -2.68 -2.34 -11.16
C LEU A 113 -4.12 -1.89 -11.40
N ARG A 114 -5.06 -2.83 -11.50
CA ARG A 114 -6.48 -2.57 -11.71
C ARG A 114 -7.32 -3.37 -10.71
N ILE A 115 -8.33 -2.72 -10.14
CA ILE A 115 -9.36 -3.33 -9.27
C ILE A 115 -10.72 -2.93 -9.85
N PRO A 116 -11.24 -3.69 -10.84
CA PRO A 116 -12.46 -3.30 -11.58
C PRO A 116 -13.66 -3.08 -10.68
N ALA A 117 -13.88 -3.96 -9.69
CA ALA A 117 -15.00 -3.87 -8.74
C ALA A 117 -15.02 -2.58 -7.92
N ARG A 118 -13.88 -1.88 -7.82
CA ARG A 118 -13.74 -0.63 -7.06
C ARG A 118 -13.52 0.59 -7.96
N ASN A 119 -13.57 0.43 -9.28
CA ASN A 119 -13.21 1.45 -10.27
C ASN A 119 -11.90 2.16 -9.87
N PHE A 120 -10.88 1.35 -9.60
CA PHE A 120 -9.58 1.79 -9.14
C PHE A 120 -8.50 1.26 -10.07
N SER A 121 -7.55 2.14 -10.39
CA SER A 121 -6.28 1.76 -10.98
C SER A 121 -5.15 2.64 -10.47
N GLY A 122 -3.94 2.14 -10.62
CA GLY A 122 -2.73 2.88 -10.33
C GLY A 122 -1.54 2.22 -10.99
N MET A 123 -0.37 2.85 -10.84
CA MET A 123 0.85 2.38 -11.46
C MET A 123 1.98 2.30 -10.44
N GLY A 124 2.65 1.15 -10.41
CA GLY A 124 3.95 0.99 -9.80
C GLY A 124 5.04 1.32 -10.81
N LEU A 125 5.95 2.22 -10.45
CA LEU A 125 7.11 2.58 -11.27
C LEU A 125 8.37 2.31 -10.45
N ARG A 126 9.10 1.26 -10.82
CA ARG A 126 10.35 0.86 -10.16
C ARG A 126 11.52 1.18 -11.06
N LEU A 127 12.47 1.95 -10.54
CA LEU A 127 13.65 2.41 -11.27
C LEU A 127 14.92 2.06 -10.52
N LEU A 128 15.89 1.50 -11.23
CA LEU A 128 17.23 1.29 -10.73
C LEU A 128 18.09 2.52 -11.04
N ASP A 129 18.61 3.15 -10.00
CA ASP A 129 19.78 4.00 -10.14
C ASP A 129 20.99 3.09 -10.41
N VAL A 130 21.48 3.09 -11.65
CA VAL A 130 22.56 2.19 -12.10
C VAL A 130 23.90 2.54 -11.45
N GLU A 131 24.15 3.81 -11.19
CA GLU A 131 25.40 4.28 -10.60
C GLU A 131 25.45 3.93 -9.11
N ASN A 132 24.39 4.28 -8.38
CA ASN A 132 24.31 4.03 -6.93
C ASN A 132 23.86 2.61 -6.60
N ARG A 133 23.35 1.86 -7.59
CA ARG A 133 22.80 0.50 -7.45
C ARG A 133 21.69 0.41 -6.41
N VAL A 134 20.77 1.36 -6.44
CA VAL A 134 19.62 1.43 -5.52
C VAL A 134 18.33 1.43 -6.34
N TRP A 135 17.39 0.58 -5.97
CA TRP A 135 16.04 0.60 -6.53
C TRP A 135 15.17 1.61 -5.79
N SER A 136 14.31 2.31 -6.52
CA SER A 136 13.23 3.15 -5.98
C SER A 136 11.88 2.68 -6.53
N ASP A 137 10.92 2.39 -5.66
CA ASP A 137 9.53 2.03 -5.99
C ASP A 137 8.60 3.23 -5.79
N HIS A 138 8.03 3.73 -6.88
CA HIS A 138 7.13 4.87 -6.90
C HIS A 138 5.69 4.44 -7.19
N TRP A 139 4.75 5.15 -6.60
CA TRP A 139 3.32 4.95 -6.83
C TRP A 139 2.68 6.13 -7.55
N VAL A 140 1.79 5.82 -8.50
CA VAL A 140 0.85 6.77 -9.12
C VAL A 140 -0.57 6.28 -8.91
N ASN A 141 -1.43 7.14 -8.36
CA ASN A 141 -2.87 6.89 -8.35
C ASN A 141 -3.48 7.43 -9.65
N ALA A 142 -4.25 6.64 -10.39
CA ALA A 142 -4.83 7.07 -11.67
C ALA A 142 -5.73 8.32 -11.54
N ARG A 143 -6.30 8.58 -10.36
CA ARG A 143 -7.10 9.79 -10.10
C ARG A 143 -6.27 11.07 -10.07
N SER A 144 -5.02 10.99 -9.61
CA SER A 144 -4.13 12.15 -9.55
C SER A 144 -3.23 12.23 -10.78
N GLY A 145 -2.78 11.09 -11.30
CA GLY A 145 -1.80 11.02 -12.39
C GLY A 145 -0.41 11.54 -12.00
N VAL A 146 -0.14 11.70 -10.69
CA VAL A 146 1.12 12.27 -10.19
C VAL A 146 1.99 11.15 -9.60
N VAL A 147 3.26 11.13 -9.98
CA VAL A 147 4.30 10.27 -9.38
C VAL A 147 4.57 10.74 -7.96
N THR A 148 4.37 9.84 -7.01
CA THR A 148 4.68 10.13 -5.60
C THR A 148 6.18 10.06 -5.39
N THR A 149 6.73 11.12 -4.80
CA THR A 149 8.17 11.26 -4.53
C THR A 149 8.41 11.73 -3.08
N PRO A 150 9.48 11.26 -2.43
CA PRO A 150 10.46 10.27 -2.91
C PRO A 150 9.83 8.86 -3.05
N GLY A 151 10.47 8.00 -3.84
CA GLY A 151 10.08 6.58 -3.93
C GLY A 151 10.58 5.80 -2.71
N GLN A 152 10.00 4.63 -2.47
CA GLN A 152 10.53 3.69 -1.47
C GLN A 152 11.82 3.09 -1.98
N THR A 153 12.93 3.34 -1.28
CA THR A 153 14.21 2.77 -1.65
C THR A 153 14.34 1.37 -1.06
N GLY A 154 14.99 0.47 -1.78
CA GLY A 154 15.09 -0.90 -1.32
C GLY A 154 16.05 -1.76 -2.10
N SER A 155 16.12 -3.01 -1.67
CA SER A 155 17.01 -4.04 -2.18
C SER A 155 16.35 -5.41 -2.11
N PHE A 156 16.90 -6.36 -2.86
CA PHE A 156 16.50 -7.76 -2.77
C PHE A 156 17.43 -8.50 -1.82
N GLU A 157 16.86 -9.04 -0.75
CA GLU A 157 17.54 -9.72 0.34
C GLU A 157 17.03 -11.15 0.47
N SER A 158 17.90 -12.13 0.26
CA SER A 158 17.56 -13.56 0.41
C SER A 158 16.26 -13.97 -0.33
N GLY A 159 16.02 -13.39 -1.52
CA GLY A 159 14.86 -13.68 -2.35
C GLY A 159 13.61 -12.83 -2.05
N ALA A 160 13.66 -11.89 -1.11
CA ALA A 160 12.59 -10.94 -0.85
C ALA A 160 13.02 -9.50 -1.22
N GLY A 161 12.17 -8.75 -1.90
CA GLY A 161 12.38 -7.31 -2.12
C GLY A 161 11.87 -6.52 -0.92
N ILE A 162 12.73 -5.75 -0.25
CA ILE A 162 12.39 -4.98 0.95
C ILE A 162 12.59 -3.49 0.64
N PHE A 163 11.51 -2.73 0.61
CA PHE A 163 11.49 -1.32 0.23
C PHE A 163 10.91 -0.49 1.36
N VAL A 164 11.59 0.59 1.75
CA VAL A 164 11.24 1.38 2.94
C VAL A 164 11.31 2.88 2.64
N THR A 165 10.43 3.64 3.28
CA THR A 165 10.53 5.10 3.36
C THR A 165 10.32 5.56 4.78
N ASP A 166 11.09 6.58 5.18
CA ASP A 166 10.86 7.38 6.37
C ASP A 166 9.92 8.54 6.05
N ASP A 167 8.93 8.76 6.90
CA ASP A 167 7.95 9.84 6.77
C ASP A 167 7.51 10.36 8.14
N VAL A 168 6.64 11.38 8.15
CA VAL A 168 6.08 11.99 9.35
C VAL A 168 4.55 12.03 9.26
N ASP A 169 3.90 11.32 10.17
CA ASP A 169 2.44 11.33 10.33
C ASP A 169 2.06 12.01 11.65
N ASN A 170 1.26 13.06 11.58
CA ASN A 170 0.86 13.90 12.73
C ASN A 170 2.05 14.37 13.60
N GLY A 171 3.18 14.69 12.95
CA GLY A 171 4.40 15.13 13.64
C GLY A 171 5.21 14.01 14.28
N GLN A 172 4.80 12.75 14.12
CA GLN A 172 5.51 11.58 14.62
C GLN A 172 6.20 10.84 13.46
N PRO A 173 7.47 10.42 13.64
CA PRO A 173 8.14 9.58 12.65
C PRO A 173 7.35 8.29 12.40
N VAL A 174 7.26 7.90 11.13
CA VAL A 174 6.67 6.64 10.71
C VAL A 174 7.52 6.07 9.58
N LYS A 175 7.75 4.75 9.61
CA LYS A 175 8.30 4.00 8.49
C LYS A 175 7.17 3.33 7.73
N TYR A 176 7.22 3.39 6.42
CA TYR A 176 6.40 2.54 5.54
C TYR A 176 7.28 1.53 4.87
N ALA A 177 6.81 0.28 4.76
CA ALA A 177 7.50 -0.78 4.05
C ALA A 177 6.58 -1.43 3.01
N GLY A 178 7.13 -1.65 1.82
CA GLY A 178 6.61 -2.55 0.80
C GLY A 178 7.52 -3.77 0.69
N VAL A 179 6.97 -4.96 0.81
CA VAL A 179 7.74 -6.22 0.71
C VAL A 179 7.19 -7.10 -0.39
N TRP A 180 8.08 -7.53 -1.28
CA TRP A 180 7.85 -8.61 -2.23
C TRP A 180 8.46 -9.90 -1.67
N ASP A 181 7.66 -10.93 -1.43
CA ASP A 181 8.13 -12.23 -0.94
C ASP A 181 7.35 -13.39 -1.60
N ASN A 182 7.65 -14.62 -1.19
CA ASN A 182 7.07 -15.84 -1.75
C ASN A 182 7.13 -15.88 -3.29
N ILE A 183 8.24 -15.39 -3.85
CA ILE A 183 8.45 -15.23 -5.28
C ILE A 183 8.75 -16.60 -5.90
N THR A 184 7.94 -16.98 -6.88
CA THR A 184 8.09 -18.17 -7.72
C THR A 184 7.89 -17.77 -9.19
N PRO A 185 8.14 -18.67 -10.16
CA PRO A 185 7.84 -18.37 -11.56
C PRO A 185 6.36 -18.00 -11.83
N THR A 186 5.44 -18.48 -10.99
CA THR A 186 3.99 -18.39 -11.22
C THR A 186 3.23 -17.61 -10.14
N SER A 187 3.90 -17.16 -9.08
CA SER A 187 3.27 -16.45 -7.96
C SER A 187 4.25 -15.53 -7.24
N CYS A 188 3.72 -14.51 -6.58
CA CYS A 188 4.45 -13.74 -5.57
C CYS A 188 3.45 -13.14 -4.59
N ARG A 189 3.94 -12.54 -3.51
CA ARG A 189 3.13 -11.78 -2.58
C ARG A 189 3.74 -10.41 -2.37
N TRP A 190 2.89 -9.39 -2.43
CA TRP A 190 3.26 -8.04 -2.00
C TRP A 190 2.56 -7.71 -0.69
N ARG A 191 3.26 -7.04 0.22
CA ARG A 191 2.72 -6.62 1.51
C ARG A 191 3.12 -5.20 1.84
N GLN A 192 2.21 -4.48 2.49
CA GLN A 192 2.45 -3.17 3.07
C GLN A 192 2.34 -3.23 4.58
N ALA A 193 3.26 -2.52 5.24
CA ALA A 193 3.18 -2.27 6.67
C ALA A 193 3.64 -0.86 7.04
N SER A 194 3.23 -0.40 8.21
CA SER A 194 3.77 0.80 8.85
C SER A 194 4.40 0.46 10.19
N SER A 195 5.38 1.26 10.61
CA SER A 195 6.07 1.13 11.89
C SER A 195 6.24 2.49 12.56
N ARG A 196 6.00 2.57 13.87
CA ARG A 196 6.19 3.79 14.68
C ARG A 196 7.35 3.70 15.67
N ASP A 197 8.06 2.58 15.71
CA ASP A 197 9.17 2.31 16.65
C ASP A 197 10.51 2.09 15.93
N GLY A 198 10.64 2.62 14.70
CA GLY A 198 11.87 2.52 13.91
C GLY A 198 12.06 1.19 13.17
N GLY A 199 11.03 0.35 13.10
CA GLY A 199 11.02 -0.90 12.33
C GLY A 199 11.18 -2.15 13.21
N GLN A 200 10.99 -2.00 14.54
CA GLN A 200 11.03 -3.12 15.48
C GLN A 200 9.72 -3.90 15.43
N THR A 201 8.59 -3.22 15.27
CA THR A 201 7.27 -3.83 15.05
C THR A 201 6.57 -3.23 13.83
N TRP A 202 5.74 -4.03 13.17
CA TRP A 202 5.11 -3.68 11.91
C TRP A 202 3.61 -3.98 11.91
N ASP A 203 2.82 -2.94 11.66
CA ASP A 203 1.37 -3.04 11.46
C ASP A 203 1.09 -3.26 9.97
N GLN A 204 0.81 -4.50 9.60
CA GLN A 204 0.45 -4.88 8.23
C GLN A 204 -0.98 -4.44 7.91
N ASN A 205 -1.17 -3.74 6.78
CA ASN A 205 -2.47 -3.17 6.41
C ASN A 205 -2.89 -3.47 4.96
N TRP A 206 -2.03 -4.08 4.14
CA TRP A 206 -2.37 -4.52 2.80
C TRP A 206 -1.52 -5.72 2.38
N ILE A 207 -2.17 -6.78 1.88
CA ILE A 207 -1.54 -7.98 1.33
C ILE A 207 -2.15 -8.22 -0.05
N MET A 208 -1.29 -8.53 -1.02
CA MET A 208 -1.67 -8.94 -2.37
C MET A 208 -1.05 -10.30 -2.67
N GLU A 209 -1.88 -11.28 -3.04
CA GLU A 209 -1.40 -12.59 -3.49
C GLU A 209 -1.55 -12.67 -5.02
N TRP A 210 -0.41 -12.67 -5.70
CA TRP A 210 -0.34 -12.62 -7.16
C TRP A 210 -0.20 -14.04 -7.72
N ARG A 211 -0.95 -14.34 -8.78
CA ARG A 211 -0.84 -15.56 -9.58
C ARG A 211 -0.89 -15.22 -11.06
N ARG A 212 -0.11 -15.89 -11.89
CA ARG A 212 -0.14 -15.67 -13.34
C ARG A 212 -1.57 -15.83 -13.87
N ALA A 213 -1.93 -14.98 -14.83
CA ALA A 213 -3.23 -15.00 -15.49
C ALA A 213 -3.41 -16.21 -16.42
#